data_AF-A0A218PEM9-F1
#
_entry.id   AF-A0A218PEM9-F1
#
_cell.length_a   1.000
_cell.length_b   1.000
_cell.length_c   1.000
_cell.angle_alpha   90.00
_cell.angle_beta   90.00
_cell.angle_gamma   90.00
#
_symmetry.space_group_name_H-M   'P 1'
#
loop_
_entity.id
_entity.type
_entity.pdbx_description
1 polymer ?
#
loop_
_entity_poly.entity_id
_entity_poly.type
_entity_poly.pdbx_seq_one_letter_code
_entity_poly.pdbx_strand_id
1 'polypeptide(L)'
;MGNDRKVLERALKDTAENLRNERGVKIGYVKLEDIIESEGEPLKYSGMIEAKLEGSLGEVVRLVLRYSPAIVEVLKPGKLEVESRELMKILGEVSLFMGKLMEQFGGLAVYPKLEDLPEPRIGYSRDEIEELILEDRNLLYRFVVEVFGEDGEGIRETMGRALTFEGCRINKLVVQGEKEGEKFKGLLAAELLSSFETLFQLTAKYAPVAISILEPEVVDVTASELQNALTDLGGFVNELVTRPVKRQLMEGQKEESKL
;
A
#
# COMPACT_ATOMS: atom_id res chain seq x y z
N MET A 1 -7.51 3.89 30.02
CA MET A 1 -6.23 4.63 29.94
C MET A 1 -6.43 5.75 28.93
N GLY A 2 -6.73 6.95 29.42
CA GLY A 2 -7.20 8.07 28.59
C GLY A 2 -6.05 8.73 27.82
N ASN A 3 -6.30 9.00 26.54
CA ASN A 3 -5.50 9.83 25.65
C ASN A 3 -5.18 11.17 26.34
N ASP A 4 -3.98 11.35 26.90
CA ASP A 4 -3.58 12.59 27.60
C ASP A 4 -3.17 13.62 26.55
N ARG A 5 -3.84 14.79 26.56
CA ARG A 5 -3.55 15.92 25.68
C ARG A 5 -2.06 16.25 25.63
N LYS A 6 -1.35 16.17 26.76
CA LYS A 6 0.10 16.44 26.83
C LYS A 6 0.93 15.39 26.11
N VAL A 7 0.50 14.12 26.14
CA VAL A 7 1.17 13.01 25.44
C VAL A 7 1.03 13.20 23.94
N LEU A 8 -0.19 13.51 23.46
CA LEU A 8 -0.42 13.81 22.05
C LEU A 8 0.38 15.04 21.60
N GLU A 9 0.34 16.13 22.37
CA GLU A 9 1.08 17.35 22.05
C GLU A 9 2.59 17.10 21.92
N ARG A 10 3.16 16.30 22.83
CA ARG A 10 4.57 15.91 22.78
C ARG A 10 4.86 15.07 21.54
N ALA A 11 4.06 14.04 21.26
CA ALA A 11 4.25 13.18 20.10
C ALA A 11 4.19 13.96 18.78
N LEU A 12 3.27 14.93 18.67
CA LEU A 12 3.16 15.79 17.50
C LEU A 12 4.37 16.73 17.36
N LYS A 13 4.86 17.30 18.47
CA LYS A 13 6.08 18.14 18.46
C LYS A 13 7.30 17.33 18.03
N ASP A 14 7.51 16.15 18.61
CA ASP A 14 8.63 15.28 18.27
C ASP A 14 8.58 14.88 16.78
N THR A 15 7.38 14.56 16.26
CA THR A 15 7.18 14.24 14.84
C THR A 15 7.49 15.44 13.93
N ALA A 16 7.01 16.63 14.29
CA ALA A 16 7.27 17.85 13.53
C ALA A 16 8.77 18.23 13.55
N GLU A 17 9.47 18.02 14.67
CA GLU A 17 10.91 18.20 14.74
C GLU A 17 11.68 17.19 13.89
N ASN A 18 11.28 15.91 13.91
CA ASN A 18 11.88 14.89 13.06
C ASN A 18 11.71 15.24 11.57
N LEU A 19 10.50 15.66 11.15
CA LEU A 19 10.23 16.12 9.78
C LEU A 19 11.11 17.30 9.37
N ARG A 20 11.30 18.29 10.26
CA ARG A 20 12.18 19.44 9.97
C ARG A 20 13.64 19.05 9.80
N ASN A 21 14.06 17.94 10.38
CA ASN A 21 15.44 17.44 10.37
C ASN A 21 15.66 16.32 9.34
N GLU A 22 14.66 16.00 8.51
CA GLU A 22 14.82 15.00 7.46
C GLU A 22 15.91 15.40 6.45
N ARG A 23 16.70 14.40 6.05
CA ARG A 23 17.79 14.56 5.08
C ARG A 23 17.37 14.00 3.73
N GLY A 24 17.87 14.58 2.65
CA GLY A 24 17.56 14.17 1.27
C GLY A 24 16.38 14.93 0.66
N VAL A 25 15.49 15.47 1.49
CA VAL A 25 14.40 16.35 1.02
C VAL A 25 14.63 17.80 1.43
N LYS A 26 14.06 18.71 0.65
CA LYS A 26 13.97 20.13 0.97
C LYS A 26 12.64 20.39 1.67
N ILE A 27 12.73 20.89 2.91
CA ILE A 27 11.57 21.23 3.72
C ILE A 27 11.12 22.66 3.37
N GLY A 28 9.88 22.80 2.91
CA GLY A 28 9.25 24.10 2.69
C GLY A 28 8.70 24.67 3.99
N TYR A 29 7.78 23.95 4.63
CA TYR A 29 7.27 24.28 5.95
C TYR A 29 6.80 23.02 6.68
N VAL A 30 6.72 23.12 8.01
CA VAL A 30 6.08 22.14 8.90
C VAL A 30 5.27 22.92 9.93
N LYS A 31 3.94 22.84 9.82
CA LYS A 31 2.98 23.51 10.67
C LYS A 31 2.29 22.49 11.56
N LEU A 32 2.24 22.79 12.85
CA LEU A 32 1.47 22.04 13.82
C LEU A 32 0.14 22.77 14.01
N GLU A 33 -0.98 22.10 13.75
CA GLU A 33 -2.30 22.65 14.02
C GLU A 33 -2.69 22.47 15.48
N ASP A 34 -3.67 23.26 15.92
CA ASP A 34 -4.20 23.17 17.28
C ASP A 34 -4.86 21.80 17.54
N ILE A 35 -4.69 21.30 18.77
CA ILE A 35 -5.32 20.06 19.20
C ILE A 35 -6.82 20.29 19.38
N ILE A 36 -7.61 19.45 18.72
CA ILE A 36 -9.06 19.44 18.81
C ILE A 36 -9.47 18.43 19.89
N GLU A 37 -10.42 18.83 20.74
CA GLU A 37 -11.03 17.98 21.75
C GLU A 37 -12.44 17.59 21.29
N SER A 38 -12.71 16.29 21.17
CA SER A 38 -14.00 15.74 20.76
C SER A 38 -14.70 15.08 21.95
N GLU A 39 -15.95 15.49 22.21
CA GLU A 39 -16.79 14.86 23.22
C GLU A 39 -17.52 13.64 22.64
N GLY A 40 -17.56 12.53 23.39
CA GLY A 40 -18.28 11.32 22.99
C GLY A 40 -17.52 10.37 22.06
N GLU A 41 -16.28 10.72 21.67
CA GLU A 41 -15.42 9.83 20.88
C GLU A 41 -14.46 8.99 21.74
N PRO A 42 -14.10 7.76 21.30
CA PRO A 42 -13.11 6.94 22.01
C PRO A 42 -11.73 7.62 22.12
N LEU A 43 -11.40 8.47 21.15
CA LEU A 43 -10.19 9.28 21.13
C LEU A 43 -10.55 10.75 21.39
N LYS A 44 -10.43 11.17 22.65
CA LYS A 44 -10.82 12.52 23.09
C LYS A 44 -10.05 13.67 22.44
N TYR A 45 -8.80 13.45 22.02
CA TYR A 45 -7.95 14.47 21.43
C TYR A 45 -7.41 14.04 20.07
N SER A 46 -7.41 14.96 19.11
CA SER A 46 -6.81 14.81 17.79
C SER A 46 -5.94 16.03 17.43
N GLY A 47 -4.96 15.84 16.55
CA GLY A 47 -4.11 16.93 16.08
C GLY A 47 -3.53 16.60 14.71
N MET A 48 -3.09 17.63 13.99
CA MET A 48 -2.63 17.52 12.62
C MET A 48 -1.27 18.20 12.45
N ILE A 49 -0.41 17.58 11.64
CA ILE A 49 0.82 18.20 11.14
C ILE A 49 0.66 18.36 9.64
N GLU A 50 0.83 19.57 9.16
CA GLU A 50 0.89 19.88 7.73
C GLU A 50 2.35 20.14 7.35
N ALA A 51 2.86 19.45 6.33
CA ALA A 51 4.23 19.61 5.87
C ALA A 51 4.29 19.73 4.36
N LYS A 52 5.09 20.69 3.89
CA LYS A 52 5.45 20.83 2.47
C LYS A 52 6.88 20.41 2.26
N LEU A 53 7.08 19.46 1.34
CA LEU A 53 8.34 18.78 1.11
C LEU A 53 8.62 18.73 -0.40
N GLU A 54 9.88 18.75 -0.78
CA GLU A 54 10.34 18.63 -2.17
C GLU A 54 11.52 17.64 -2.21
N GLY A 55 11.47 16.65 -3.08
CA GLY A 55 12.50 15.61 -3.20
C GLY A 55 12.23 14.66 -4.36
N SER A 56 13.11 13.68 -4.55
CA SER A 56 12.89 12.60 -5.53
C SER A 56 11.70 11.72 -5.13
N LEU A 57 11.13 10.99 -6.10
CA LEU A 57 10.01 10.08 -5.83
C LEU A 57 10.35 9.07 -4.72
N GLY A 58 11.54 8.46 -4.77
CA GLY A 58 11.96 7.50 -3.75
C GLY A 58 12.08 8.11 -2.36
N GLU A 59 12.56 9.36 -2.25
CA GLU A 59 12.62 10.06 -0.96
C GLU A 59 11.22 10.36 -0.41
N VAL A 60 10.31 10.83 -1.26
CA VAL A 60 8.92 11.09 -0.88
C VAL A 60 8.23 9.80 -0.42
N VAL A 61 8.38 8.70 -1.16
CA VAL A 61 7.83 7.39 -0.79
C VAL A 61 8.36 6.93 0.57
N ARG A 62 9.67 7.09 0.85
CA ARG A 62 10.23 6.77 2.16
C ARG A 62 9.64 7.59 3.29
N LEU A 63 9.35 8.86 3.05
CA LEU A 63 8.69 9.71 4.04
C LEU A 63 7.23 9.29 4.27
N VAL A 64 6.51 8.93 3.20
CA VAL A 64 5.14 8.39 3.31
C VAL A 64 5.14 7.11 4.14
N LEU A 65 6.06 6.17 3.87
CA LEU A 65 6.20 4.93 4.65
C LEU A 65 6.51 5.21 6.13
N ARG A 66 7.36 6.20 6.41
CA ARG A 66 7.82 6.52 7.78
C ARG A 66 6.77 7.25 8.61
N TYR A 67 6.12 8.24 8.02
CA TYR A 67 5.22 9.16 8.72
C TYR A 67 3.75 8.85 8.51
N SER A 68 3.42 7.98 7.55
CA SER A 68 2.06 7.49 7.33
C SER A 68 1.02 8.62 7.20
N PRO A 69 1.24 9.62 6.33
CA PRO A 69 0.35 10.77 6.21
C PRO A 69 -1.07 10.32 5.83
N ALA A 70 -2.07 10.99 6.39
CA ALA A 70 -3.47 10.69 6.09
C ALA A 70 -3.84 11.10 4.66
N ILE A 71 -3.25 12.18 4.15
CA ILE A 71 -3.47 12.72 2.80
C ILE A 71 -2.12 13.22 2.28
N VAL A 72 -1.85 12.95 1.00
CA VAL A 72 -0.75 13.57 0.26
C VAL A 72 -1.38 14.44 -0.83
N GLU A 73 -0.82 15.63 -1.07
CA GLU A 73 -1.19 16.49 -2.20
C GLU A 73 0.04 16.72 -3.09
N VAL A 74 -0.09 16.44 -4.40
CA VAL A 74 1.02 16.64 -5.35
C VAL A 74 0.89 18.01 -6.00
N LEU A 75 1.68 18.96 -5.50
CA LEU A 75 1.66 20.33 -6.01
C LEU A 75 2.36 20.48 -7.37
N LYS A 76 3.50 19.80 -7.55
CA LYS A 76 4.34 19.76 -8.76
C LYS A 76 5.23 18.51 -8.75
N PRO A 77 5.68 18.02 -9.93
CA PRO A 77 5.25 18.41 -11.28
C PRO A 77 3.86 17.85 -11.62
N GLY A 78 3.20 18.37 -12.66
CA GLY A 78 1.91 17.86 -13.13
C GLY A 78 1.97 16.47 -13.79
N LYS A 79 3.15 16.10 -14.29
CA LYS A 79 3.50 14.80 -14.84
C LYS A 79 4.94 14.48 -14.44
N LEU A 80 5.20 13.21 -14.16
CA LEU A 80 6.50 12.67 -13.79
C LEU A 80 6.81 11.49 -14.72
N GLU A 81 8.00 11.49 -15.30
CA GLU A 81 8.52 10.35 -16.07
C GLU A 81 9.50 9.59 -15.18
N VAL A 82 9.30 8.29 -15.03
CA VAL A 82 10.12 7.45 -14.15
C VAL A 82 10.63 6.25 -14.94
N GLU A 83 11.94 6.07 -14.95
CA GLU A 83 12.54 4.86 -15.50
C GLU A 83 12.04 3.62 -14.73
N SER A 84 11.57 2.61 -15.44
CA SER A 84 11.05 1.37 -14.87
C SER A 84 12.02 0.72 -13.88
N ARG A 85 13.33 0.83 -14.14
CA ARG A 85 14.40 0.36 -13.25
C ARG A 85 14.47 1.12 -11.93
N GLU A 86 14.22 2.42 -11.95
CA GLU A 86 14.14 3.24 -10.74
C GLU A 86 12.85 2.91 -9.97
N LEU A 87 11.72 2.83 -10.68
CA LEU A 87 10.44 2.46 -10.08
C LEU A 87 10.51 1.09 -9.39
N MET A 88 11.13 0.08 -10.02
CA MET A 88 11.33 -1.24 -9.41
C MET A 88 12.12 -1.19 -8.09
N LYS A 89 13.10 -0.28 -7.95
CA LYS A 89 13.82 -0.10 -6.68
C LYS A 89 12.91 0.47 -5.60
N ILE A 90 12.11 1.47 -5.96
CA ILE A 90 11.14 2.11 -5.06
C ILE A 90 10.09 1.08 -4.60
N LEU A 91 9.53 0.31 -5.53
CA LEU A 91 8.58 -0.76 -5.23
C LEU A 91 9.21 -1.86 -4.35
N GLY A 92 10.49 -2.18 -4.55
CA GLY A 92 11.24 -3.08 -3.68
C GLY A 92 11.37 -2.56 -2.24
N GLU A 93 11.63 -1.26 -2.06
CA GLU A 93 11.65 -0.62 -0.73
C GLU A 93 10.27 -0.67 -0.06
N VAL A 94 9.20 -0.38 -0.82
CA VAL A 94 7.82 -0.49 -0.34
C VAL A 94 7.51 -1.92 0.10
N SER A 95 7.80 -2.91 -0.75
CA SER A 95 7.57 -4.32 -0.47
C SER A 95 8.29 -4.77 0.82
N LEU A 96 9.57 -4.42 0.96
CA LEU A 96 10.37 -4.76 2.14
C LEU A 96 9.79 -4.13 3.42
N PHE A 97 9.38 -2.86 3.36
CA PHE A 97 8.84 -2.17 4.51
C PHE A 97 7.48 -2.75 4.92
N MET A 98 6.58 -2.91 3.94
CA MET A 98 5.23 -3.43 4.17
C MET A 98 5.25 -4.90 4.61
N GLY A 99 6.14 -5.72 4.05
CA GLY A 99 6.33 -7.11 4.47
C GLY A 99 6.68 -7.22 5.96
N LYS A 100 7.61 -6.38 6.44
CA LYS A 100 7.95 -6.32 7.88
C LYS A 100 6.76 -5.91 8.75
N LEU A 101 5.95 -4.95 8.29
CA LEU A 101 4.74 -4.56 9.01
C LEU A 101 3.71 -5.70 9.03
N MET A 102 3.53 -6.42 7.92
CA MET A 102 2.61 -7.55 7.85
C MET A 102 3.04 -8.74 8.70
N GLU A 103 4.34 -9.01 8.80
CA GLU A 103 4.88 -10.01 9.73
C GLU A 103 4.54 -9.66 11.18
N GLN A 104 4.52 -8.37 11.53
CA GLN A 104 4.24 -7.89 12.89
C GLN A 104 2.74 -7.77 13.19
N PHE A 105 1.95 -7.29 12.22
CA PHE A 105 0.56 -6.86 12.43
C PHE A 105 -0.48 -7.66 11.63
N GLY A 106 -0.04 -8.65 10.85
CA GLY A 106 -0.86 -9.47 9.96
C GLY A 106 -1.02 -8.87 8.57
N GLY A 107 -1.50 -9.68 7.62
CA GLY A 107 -1.70 -9.28 6.22
C GLY A 107 -2.70 -8.14 6.06
N LEU A 108 -2.51 -7.29 5.04
CA LEU A 108 -3.37 -6.15 4.78
C LEU A 108 -4.64 -6.54 4.00
N ALA A 109 -4.52 -7.45 3.04
CA ALA A 109 -5.57 -7.79 2.10
C ALA A 109 -6.78 -8.45 2.79
N VAL A 110 -7.91 -7.73 2.82
CA VAL A 110 -9.22 -8.26 3.23
C VAL A 110 -10.18 -8.06 2.07
N TYR A 111 -10.60 -9.17 1.47
CA TYR A 111 -11.53 -9.14 0.35
C TYR A 111 -12.97 -9.43 0.82
N PRO A 112 -13.99 -8.90 0.13
CA PRO A 112 -15.33 -9.47 0.22
C PRO A 112 -15.30 -10.94 -0.22
N LYS A 113 -16.43 -11.66 -0.08
CA LYS A 113 -16.52 -13.03 -0.58
C LYS A 113 -16.20 -13.06 -2.09
N LEU A 114 -15.03 -13.60 -2.43
CA LEU A 114 -14.53 -13.62 -3.80
C LEU A 114 -15.26 -14.64 -4.68
N GLU A 115 -15.95 -15.60 -4.07
CA GLU A 115 -16.76 -16.63 -4.74
C GLU A 115 -17.85 -16.03 -5.65
N ASP A 116 -18.37 -14.85 -5.30
CA ASP A 116 -19.41 -14.14 -6.05
C ASP A 116 -18.87 -13.35 -7.26
N LEU A 117 -17.54 -13.21 -7.38
CA LEU A 117 -16.92 -12.52 -8.52
C LEU A 117 -16.91 -13.40 -9.76
N PRO A 118 -16.92 -12.83 -10.98
CA PRO A 118 -16.75 -13.62 -12.19
C PRO A 118 -15.37 -14.29 -12.23
N GLU A 119 -15.29 -15.42 -12.94
CA GLU A 119 -14.00 -16.04 -13.22
C GLU A 119 -13.09 -15.07 -14.00
N PRO A 120 -11.81 -14.96 -13.62
CA PRO A 120 -10.89 -14.02 -14.25
C PRO A 120 -10.52 -14.48 -15.66
N ARG A 121 -10.54 -13.54 -16.61
CA ARG A 121 -9.92 -13.77 -17.93
C ARG A 121 -8.40 -13.84 -17.75
N ILE A 122 -7.82 -14.98 -18.13
CA ILE A 122 -6.37 -15.22 -18.14
C ILE A 122 -5.88 -15.40 -19.58
N GLY A 123 -4.87 -14.61 -19.95
CA GLY A 123 -4.26 -14.66 -21.27
C GLY A 123 -4.82 -13.60 -22.22
N TYR A 124 -3.90 -12.83 -22.79
CA TYR A 124 -4.14 -11.79 -23.77
C TYR A 124 -3.22 -12.01 -24.96
N SER A 125 -3.72 -11.72 -26.17
CA SER A 125 -2.87 -11.70 -27.36
C SER A 125 -1.84 -10.56 -27.25
N ARG A 126 -0.79 -10.61 -28.08
CA ARG A 126 0.23 -9.55 -28.07
C ARG A 126 -0.37 -8.20 -28.48
N ASP A 127 -1.24 -8.19 -29.48
CA ASP A 127 -1.92 -6.99 -29.96
C ASP A 127 -2.79 -6.37 -28.85
N GLU A 128 -3.57 -7.17 -28.12
CA GLU A 128 -4.35 -6.69 -26.97
C GLU A 128 -3.46 -6.13 -25.85
N ILE A 129 -2.29 -6.75 -25.58
CA ILE A 129 -1.32 -6.25 -24.60
C ILE A 129 -0.78 -4.87 -25.01
N GLU A 130 -0.47 -4.70 -26.30
CA GLU A 130 0.02 -3.43 -26.83
C GLU A 130 -1.05 -2.33 -26.75
N GLU A 131 -2.30 -2.65 -27.08
CA GLU A 131 -3.44 -1.74 -26.91
C GLU A 131 -3.61 -1.31 -25.44
N LEU A 132 -3.56 -2.26 -24.50
CA LEU A 132 -3.66 -1.97 -23.06
C LEU A 132 -2.51 -1.10 -22.54
N ILE A 133 -1.30 -1.20 -23.12
CA ILE A 133 -0.16 -0.36 -22.72
C ILE A 133 -0.29 1.04 -23.33
N LEU A 134 -0.65 1.14 -24.62
CA LEU A 134 -0.67 2.41 -25.35
C LEU A 134 -1.92 3.25 -25.07
N GLU A 135 -3.08 2.63 -25.01
CA GLU A 135 -4.37 3.33 -24.83
C GLU A 135 -4.69 3.53 -23.35
N ASP A 136 -4.53 2.48 -22.53
CA ASP A 136 -4.89 2.51 -21.11
C ASP A 136 -3.72 2.88 -20.18
N ARG A 137 -2.51 3.10 -20.73
CA ARG A 137 -1.28 3.41 -19.97
C ARG A 137 -0.93 2.34 -18.92
N ASN A 138 -1.28 1.08 -19.18
CA ASN A 138 -0.93 -0.02 -18.29
C ASN A 138 0.57 -0.35 -18.37
N LEU A 139 1.09 -0.87 -17.26
CA LEU A 139 2.40 -1.48 -17.19
C LEU A 139 2.24 -3.00 -17.30
N LEU A 140 3.04 -3.63 -18.15
CA LEU A 140 3.21 -5.08 -18.17
C LEU A 140 4.34 -5.44 -17.20
N TYR A 141 4.05 -6.25 -16.18
CA TYR A 141 5.04 -6.63 -15.18
C TYR A 141 4.84 -8.06 -14.68
N ARG A 142 5.91 -8.62 -14.13
CA ARG A 142 5.90 -9.86 -13.37
C ARG A 142 5.95 -9.57 -11.89
N PHE A 143 5.19 -10.33 -11.14
CA PHE A 143 4.96 -10.15 -9.73
C PHE A 143 4.93 -11.52 -9.06
N VAL A 144 5.72 -11.70 -8.01
CA VAL A 144 5.82 -12.96 -7.27
C VAL A 144 5.55 -12.71 -5.79
N VAL A 145 4.62 -13.46 -5.21
CA VAL A 145 4.24 -13.39 -3.80
C VAL A 145 4.28 -14.74 -3.14
N GLU A 146 4.57 -14.73 -1.83
CA GLU A 146 4.36 -15.90 -0.99
C GLU A 146 2.87 -16.10 -0.74
N VAL A 147 2.42 -17.35 -0.82
CA VAL A 147 1.02 -17.73 -0.64
C VAL A 147 0.89 -18.92 0.29
N PHE A 148 -0.18 -18.90 1.08
CA PHE A 148 -0.51 -19.92 2.06
C PHE A 148 -1.99 -20.27 1.93
N GLY A 149 -2.33 -21.56 2.00
CA GLY A 149 -3.73 -22.00 1.84
C GLY A 149 -3.90 -23.51 2.01
N GLU A 150 -5.00 -24.05 1.51
CA GLU A 150 -5.31 -25.48 1.58
C GLU A 150 -4.63 -26.28 0.46
N ASP A 151 -4.68 -25.74 -0.77
CA ASP A 151 -4.04 -26.30 -1.96
C ASP A 151 -3.72 -25.20 -3.00
N GLY A 152 -2.88 -25.55 -3.98
CA GLY A 152 -2.41 -24.61 -4.99
C GLY A 152 -3.47 -24.18 -6.02
N GLU A 153 -4.48 -25.01 -6.29
CA GLU A 153 -5.54 -24.70 -7.26
C GLU A 153 -6.54 -23.70 -6.66
N GLY A 154 -6.97 -23.91 -5.42
CA GLY A 154 -7.82 -22.96 -4.70
C GLY A 154 -7.14 -21.61 -4.49
N ILE A 155 -5.83 -21.59 -4.22
CA ILE A 155 -5.04 -20.36 -4.16
C ILE A 155 -5.02 -19.65 -5.51
N ARG A 156 -4.78 -20.39 -6.60
CA ARG A 156 -4.74 -19.83 -7.95
C ARG A 156 -6.07 -19.16 -8.31
N GLU A 157 -7.20 -19.82 -8.02
CA GLU A 157 -8.53 -19.26 -8.29
C GLU A 157 -8.79 -18.01 -7.45
N THR A 158 -8.59 -18.11 -6.14
CA THR A 158 -8.82 -17.01 -5.18
C THR A 158 -7.99 -15.79 -5.54
N MET A 159 -6.70 -15.99 -5.80
CA MET A 159 -5.78 -14.90 -6.17
C MET A 159 -6.08 -14.34 -7.55
N GLY A 160 -6.51 -15.17 -8.51
CA GLY A 160 -6.95 -14.68 -9.82
C GLY A 160 -8.14 -13.73 -9.72
N ARG A 161 -9.13 -14.08 -8.88
CA ARG A 161 -10.29 -13.22 -8.59
C ARG A 161 -9.88 -11.96 -7.85
N ALA A 162 -9.04 -12.07 -6.82
CA ALA A 162 -8.53 -10.93 -6.06
C ALA A 162 -7.76 -9.93 -6.95
N LEU A 163 -6.83 -10.41 -7.78
CA LEU A 163 -6.06 -9.54 -8.69
C LEU A 163 -6.96 -8.85 -9.71
N THR A 164 -7.98 -9.54 -10.23
CA THR A 164 -8.97 -8.94 -11.15
C THR A 164 -9.82 -7.88 -10.45
N PHE A 165 -10.22 -8.14 -9.20
CA PHE A 165 -10.95 -7.19 -8.36
C PHE A 165 -10.14 -5.93 -8.08
N GLU A 166 -8.83 -6.06 -7.89
CA GLU A 166 -7.88 -4.95 -7.76
C GLU A 166 -7.63 -4.20 -9.09
N GLY A 167 -8.27 -4.62 -10.19
CA GLY A 167 -8.20 -3.96 -11.48
C GLY A 167 -7.16 -4.52 -12.45
N CYS A 168 -6.51 -5.64 -12.13
CA CYS A 168 -5.49 -6.22 -13.02
C CYS A 168 -6.09 -6.99 -14.19
N ARG A 169 -5.38 -6.97 -15.31
CA ARG A 169 -5.52 -7.93 -16.41
C ARG A 169 -4.44 -8.99 -16.26
N ILE A 170 -4.85 -10.26 -16.17
CA ILE A 170 -3.93 -11.36 -15.87
C ILE A 170 -3.49 -12.03 -17.17
N ASN A 171 -2.22 -11.88 -17.57
CA ASN A 171 -1.72 -12.57 -18.76
C ASN A 171 -1.30 -14.01 -18.44
N LYS A 172 -0.60 -14.21 -17.32
CA LYS A 172 -0.15 -15.54 -16.87
C LYS A 172 -0.28 -15.63 -15.36
N LEU A 173 -0.64 -16.81 -14.86
CA LEU A 173 -0.76 -17.08 -13.44
C LEU A 173 -0.33 -18.51 -13.14
N VAL A 174 0.72 -18.65 -12.34
CA VAL A 174 1.32 -19.95 -11.98
C VAL A 174 1.48 -19.99 -10.47
N VAL A 175 1.08 -21.11 -9.87
CA VAL A 175 1.31 -21.39 -8.44
C VAL A 175 2.23 -22.61 -8.35
N GLN A 176 3.29 -22.48 -7.57
CA GLN A 176 4.21 -23.57 -7.26
C GLN A 176 4.44 -23.62 -5.76
N GLY A 177 4.46 -24.82 -5.19
CA GLY A 177 4.64 -24.99 -3.76
C GLY A 177 4.38 -26.43 -3.35
N GLU A 178 4.48 -26.67 -2.05
CA GLU A 178 4.36 -27.99 -1.47
C GLU A 178 3.42 -27.93 -0.26
N LYS A 179 2.83 -29.08 0.09
CA LYS A 179 2.09 -29.22 1.34
C LYS A 179 3.07 -29.43 2.48
N GLU A 180 3.13 -28.46 3.39
CA GLU A 180 3.82 -28.58 4.67
C GLU A 180 2.78 -28.94 5.75
N GLY A 181 2.58 -30.25 5.95
CA GLY A 181 1.53 -30.76 6.84
C GLY A 181 0.12 -30.55 6.25
N GLU A 182 -0.75 -29.85 6.99
CA GLU A 182 -2.12 -29.54 6.55
C GLU A 182 -2.23 -28.26 5.71
N LYS A 183 -1.14 -27.48 5.57
CA LYS A 183 -1.15 -26.22 4.85
C LYS A 183 -0.26 -26.27 3.61
N PHE A 184 -0.77 -25.74 2.51
CA PHE A 184 0.04 -25.44 1.34
C PHE A 184 0.84 -24.17 1.59
N LYS A 185 2.12 -24.21 1.26
CA LYS A 185 3.01 -23.05 1.22
C LYS A 185 3.70 -23.00 -0.13
N GLY A 186 3.71 -21.84 -0.77
CA GLY A 186 4.30 -21.71 -2.09
C GLY A 186 4.49 -20.27 -2.54
N LEU A 187 4.82 -20.15 -3.82
CA LEU A 187 4.93 -18.92 -4.56
C LEU A 187 3.85 -18.87 -5.64
N LEU A 188 3.19 -17.73 -5.75
CA LEU A 188 2.37 -17.38 -6.89
C LEU A 188 3.15 -16.38 -7.75
N ALA A 189 3.38 -16.74 -9.01
CA ALA A 189 3.96 -15.88 -10.01
C ALA A 189 2.89 -15.46 -11.02
N ALA A 190 2.74 -14.16 -11.22
CA ALA A 190 1.79 -13.58 -12.15
C ALA A 190 2.50 -12.64 -13.14
N GLU A 191 2.06 -12.66 -14.39
CA GLU A 191 2.34 -11.62 -15.39
C GLU A 191 1.05 -10.81 -15.56
N LEU A 192 1.10 -9.54 -15.18
CA LEU A 192 -0.07 -8.68 -14.99
C LEU A 192 0.07 -7.41 -15.84
N LEU A 193 -1.07 -6.86 -16.24
CA LEU A 193 -1.19 -5.49 -16.73
C LEU A 193 -2.11 -4.70 -15.81
N SER A 194 -1.63 -3.55 -15.36
CA SER A 194 -2.42 -2.60 -14.56
C SER A 194 -1.83 -1.20 -14.61
N SER A 195 -2.56 -0.22 -14.10
CA SER A 195 -2.07 1.16 -13.99
C SER A 195 -0.94 1.27 -12.96
N PHE A 196 -0.24 2.41 -12.98
CA PHE A 196 0.77 2.75 -11.97
C PHE A 196 0.21 2.65 -10.54
N GLU A 197 -0.99 3.20 -10.31
CA GLU A 197 -1.67 3.19 -9.01
C GLU A 197 -1.88 1.77 -8.51
N THR A 198 -2.48 0.91 -9.35
CA THR A 198 -2.76 -0.49 -9.00
C THR A 198 -1.48 -1.26 -8.70
N LEU A 199 -0.42 -1.11 -9.50
CA LEU A 199 0.88 -1.73 -9.21
C LEU A 199 1.44 -1.30 -7.84
N PHE A 200 1.34 0.00 -7.52
CA PHE A 200 1.82 0.53 -6.24
C PHE A 200 1.00 -0.03 -5.06
N GLN A 201 -0.33 -0.07 -5.20
CA GLN A 201 -1.23 -0.64 -4.20
C GLN A 201 -0.98 -2.14 -3.99
N LEU A 202 -0.84 -2.92 -5.06
CA LEU A 202 -0.55 -4.35 -4.98
C LEU A 202 0.78 -4.61 -4.28
N THR A 203 1.80 -3.83 -4.60
CA THR A 203 3.11 -3.92 -3.95
C THR A 203 2.99 -3.71 -2.45
N ALA A 204 2.19 -2.71 -2.03
CA ALA A 204 1.98 -2.43 -0.62
C ALA A 204 1.08 -3.46 0.09
N LYS A 205 0.06 -4.00 -0.59
CA LYS A 205 -0.92 -4.95 -0.05
C LYS A 205 -0.40 -6.37 0.11
N TYR A 206 0.51 -6.78 -0.77
CA TYR A 206 0.97 -8.15 -0.86
C TYR A 206 2.46 -8.35 -0.57
N ALA A 207 3.25 -7.26 -0.50
CA ALA A 207 4.68 -7.31 -0.23
C ALA A 207 5.41 -8.39 -1.07
N PRO A 208 5.38 -8.30 -2.41
CA PRO A 208 5.94 -9.31 -3.28
C PRO A 208 7.44 -9.52 -3.06
N VAL A 209 7.86 -10.78 -3.14
CA VAL A 209 9.29 -11.17 -3.07
C VAL A 209 10.07 -10.74 -4.31
N ALA A 210 9.39 -10.56 -5.44
CA ALA A 210 9.99 -10.06 -6.68
C ALA A 210 8.98 -9.29 -7.53
N ILE A 211 9.43 -8.18 -8.12
CA ILE A 211 8.71 -7.40 -9.13
C ILE A 211 9.66 -7.14 -10.29
N SER A 212 9.18 -7.32 -11.52
CA SER A 212 9.91 -6.95 -12.73
C SER A 212 8.97 -6.31 -13.73
N ILE A 213 9.12 -4.99 -13.95
CA ILE A 213 8.43 -4.28 -15.03
C ILE A 213 9.09 -4.68 -16.34
N LEU A 214 8.28 -5.17 -17.28
CA LEU A 214 8.73 -5.58 -18.62
C LEU A 214 8.56 -4.42 -19.61
N GLU A 215 7.40 -3.76 -19.59
CA GLU A 215 7.06 -2.63 -20.46
C GLU A 215 6.11 -1.66 -19.73
N PRO A 216 6.19 -0.34 -19.99
CA PRO A 216 7.20 0.35 -20.79
C PRO A 216 8.53 0.54 -20.04
N GLU A 217 9.58 0.93 -20.76
CA GLU A 217 10.88 1.27 -20.14
C GLU A 217 10.80 2.56 -19.29
N VAL A 218 10.03 3.54 -19.76
CA VAL A 218 9.73 4.80 -19.07
C VAL A 218 8.24 4.84 -18.73
N VAL A 219 7.94 5.05 -17.47
CA VAL A 219 6.58 5.10 -16.94
C VAL A 219 6.17 6.56 -16.78
N ASP A 220 5.11 6.93 -17.49
CA ASP A 220 4.45 8.21 -17.34
C ASP A 220 3.48 8.18 -16.17
N VAL A 221 3.66 9.06 -15.18
CA VAL A 221 2.81 9.17 -14.00
C VAL A 221 2.25 10.59 -13.91
N THR A 222 0.93 10.72 -13.87
CA THR A 222 0.26 12.01 -13.63
C THR A 222 0.31 12.39 -12.16
N ALA A 223 0.15 13.68 -11.86
CA ALA A 223 0.09 14.15 -10.47
C ALA A 223 -1.03 13.46 -9.67
N SER A 224 -2.19 13.21 -10.29
CA SER A 224 -3.31 12.51 -9.65
C SER A 224 -2.97 11.05 -9.34
N GLU A 225 -2.35 10.34 -10.28
CA GLU A 225 -1.91 8.95 -10.05
C GLU A 225 -0.88 8.85 -8.92
N LEU A 226 0.07 9.78 -8.90
CA LEU A 226 1.05 9.84 -7.84
C LEU A 226 0.40 10.18 -6.49
N GLN A 227 -0.53 11.13 -6.47
CA GLN A 227 -1.22 11.54 -5.25
C GLN A 227 -2.03 10.39 -4.64
N ASN A 228 -2.79 9.67 -5.46
CA ASN A 228 -3.59 8.53 -5.03
C ASN A 228 -2.69 7.42 -4.49
N ALA A 229 -1.66 7.02 -5.25
CA ALA A 229 -0.72 5.99 -4.83
C ALA A 229 -0.02 6.30 -3.49
N LEU A 230 0.42 7.55 -3.28
CA LEU A 230 1.07 7.97 -2.04
C LEU A 230 0.07 8.07 -0.87
N THR A 231 -1.14 8.54 -1.12
CA THR A 231 -2.19 8.62 -0.09
C THR A 231 -2.62 7.23 0.36
N ASP A 232 -2.83 6.31 -0.58
CA ASP A 232 -3.18 4.92 -0.28
C ASP A 232 -2.07 4.22 0.49
N LEU A 233 -0.80 4.44 0.11
CA LEU A 233 0.34 3.90 0.85
C LEU A 233 0.35 4.37 2.31
N GLY A 234 0.14 5.67 2.54
CA GLY A 234 0.00 6.24 3.88
C GLY A 234 -1.16 5.62 4.64
N GLY A 235 -2.30 5.41 3.98
CA GLY A 235 -3.46 4.73 4.53
C GLY A 235 -3.19 3.28 4.95
N PHE A 236 -2.48 2.51 4.11
CA PHE A 236 -2.13 1.12 4.36
C PHE A 236 -1.17 0.95 5.54
N VAL A 237 -0.15 1.81 5.63
CA VAL A 237 0.75 1.84 6.78
C VAL A 237 -0.04 2.15 8.05
N ASN A 238 -0.90 3.18 8.01
CA ASN A 238 -1.71 3.59 9.15
C ASN A 238 -2.64 2.47 9.62
N GLU A 239 -3.25 1.74 8.68
CA GLU A 239 -4.12 0.61 9.00
C GLU A 239 -3.36 -0.46 9.78
N LEU A 240 -2.17 -0.86 9.32
CA LEU A 240 -1.36 -1.88 9.99
C LEU A 240 -0.94 -1.46 11.40
N VAL A 241 -0.42 -0.24 11.57
CA VAL A 241 0.10 0.21 12.87
C VAL A 241 -0.99 0.57 13.88
N THR A 242 -2.19 0.95 13.44
CA THR A 242 -3.30 1.29 14.34
C THR A 242 -4.20 0.11 14.71
N ARG A 243 -4.15 -1.00 13.95
CA ARG A 243 -4.94 -2.23 14.22
C ARG A 243 -4.86 -2.71 15.68
N PRO A 244 -3.68 -2.82 16.33
CA PRO A 244 -3.59 -3.26 17.72
C PRO A 244 -4.33 -2.34 18.69
N VAL A 245 -4.20 -1.01 18.48
CA VAL A 245 -4.86 0.01 19.31
C VAL A 245 -6.37 -0.07 19.14
N LYS A 246 -6.86 -0.18 17.91
CA LYS A 246 -8.29 -0.35 17.62
C LYS A 246 -8.87 -1.59 18.28
N ARG A 247 -8.16 -2.74 18.24
CA ARG A 247 -8.59 -3.98 18.91
C ARG A 247 -8.73 -3.78 20.43
N GLN A 248 -7.74 -3.17 21.09
CA GLN A 248 -7.78 -2.91 22.53
C GLN A 248 -8.95 -1.98 22.94
N LEU A 249 -9.22 -0.94 22.15
CA LEU A 249 -10.35 -0.03 22.39
C LEU A 249 -11.70 -0.75 22.25
N MET A 250 -11.86 -1.59 21.24
CA MET A 250 -13.09 -2.37 21.02
C MET A 250 -13.33 -3.43 22.10
N GLU A 251 -12.27 -4.04 22.62
CA GLU A 251 -12.35 -5.01 23.73
C GLU A 251 -12.75 -4.32 25.04
N GLY A 252 -12.15 -3.15 25.35
CA GLY A 252 -12.52 -2.37 26.55
C GLY A 252 -13.97 -1.88 26.55
N GLN A 253 -14.49 -1.46 25.40
CA GLN A 253 -15.91 -1.05 25.28
C GLN A 253 -16.89 -2.21 25.48
N LYS A 254 -16.51 -3.44 25.11
CA LYS A 254 -17.32 -4.64 25.33
C LYS A 254 -17.35 -5.08 26.79
N GLU A 255 -16.32 -4.77 27.57
CA GLU A 255 -16.29 -5.01 29.02
C GLU A 255 -17.11 -3.97 29.78
N GLU A 256 -17.03 -2.69 29.41
CA GLU A 256 -17.85 -1.62 30.01
C GLU A 256 -19.34 -1.76 29.72
N SER A 257 -19.73 -2.31 28.56
CA SER A 257 -21.14 -2.55 28.22
C SER A 257 -21.76 -3.78 28.90
N LYS A 258 -20.96 -4.56 29.65
CA LYS A 258 -21.40 -5.76 30.37
C LYS A 258 -21.49 -5.55 31.90
N LEU A 259 -21.14 -4.37 32.39
CA LEU A 259 -21.27 -3.91 33.78
C LEU A 259 -22.49 -2.99 33.92
#